data_AF-A0A350ANM9-F1
#
_entry.id   AF-A0A350ANM9-F1
#
_cell.length_a   1.000
_cell.length_b   1.000
_cell.length_c   1.000
_cell.angle_alpha   90.00
_cell.angle_beta   90.00
_cell.angle_gamma   90.00
#
_symmetry.space_group_name_H-M   'P 1'
#
loop_
_entity.id
_entity.type
_entity.pdbx_description
1 polymer ?
#
loop_
_entity_poly.entity_id
_entity_poly.type
_entity_poly.pdbx_seq_one_letter_code
_entity_poly.pdbx_strand_id
1 'polypeptide(L)' 'MEKVGISIVVPLFNEEGNVKELHRRIVEACGKTGKSSEVIFIDDGSKDATVRECEELSPLKLIKFRKNFG' A
#
# COMPACT_ATOMS: atom_id res chain seq x y z
N MET A 1 -16.82 -13.77 2.69
CA MET A 1 -15.45 -13.23 2.63
C MET A 1 -14.56 -14.13 3.47
N GLU A 2 -13.45 -14.62 2.92
CA GLU A 2 -12.42 -15.25 3.73
C GLU A 2 -11.96 -14.24 4.80
N LYS A 3 -11.77 -14.72 6.02
CA LYS A 3 -11.31 -13.88 7.13
C LYS A 3 -9.87 -13.44 6.82
N VAL A 4 -9.62 -12.14 6.73
CA VAL A 4 -8.27 -11.60 6.56
C VAL A 4 -7.46 -11.94 7.80
N GLY A 5 -6.33 -12.65 7.62
CA GLY A 5 -5.45 -13.07 8.71
C GLY A 5 -4.39 -12.04 9.08
N ILE A 6 -3.99 -11.18 8.13
CA ILE A 6 -3.00 -10.11 8.31
C ILE A 6 -3.41 -8.89 7.49
N SER A 7 -3.42 -7.70 8.10
CA SER A 7 -3.59 -6.43 7.38
C SER A 7 -2.29 -5.63 7.49
N ILE A 8 -1.70 -5.27 6.35
CA ILE A 8 -0.47 -4.49 6.26
C ILE A 8 -0.89 -3.07 5.88
N VAL A 9 -0.74 -2.14 6.82
CA VAL A 9 -1.12 -0.73 6.65
C VAL A 9 0.14 0.12 6.59
N VAL A 10 0.33 0.85 5.49
CA VAL A 10 1.53 1.64 5.25
C VAL A 10 1.15 3.10 4.95
N PRO A 11 1.53 4.07 5.80
CA PRO A 11 1.41 5.48 5.46
C PRO A 11 2.49 5.86 4.43
N LEU A 12 2.12 6.69 3.46
CA LEU A 12 2.99 7.16 2.38
C LEU A 12 2.95 8.68 2.30
N PHE A 13 4.11 9.28 2.05
CA PHE A 13 4.25 10.69 1.73
C PHE A 13 5.48 10.92 0.84
N ASN A 14 5.26 11.28 -0.42
CA ASN A 14 6.30 11.50 -1.44
C ASN A 14 7.31 10.34 -1.60
N GLU A 15 6.79 9.17 -1.94
CA GLU A 15 7.52 7.90 -2.15
C GLU A 15 7.57 7.49 -3.65
N GLU A 16 7.56 8.46 -4.57
CA GLU A 16 7.73 8.21 -6.00
C GLU A 16 8.98 7.35 -6.28
N GLY A 17 8.82 6.31 -7.09
CA GLY A 17 9.86 5.34 -7.43
C GLY A 17 10.06 4.23 -6.40
N ASN A 18 9.59 4.39 -5.16
CA ASN A 18 9.78 3.40 -4.09
C ASN A 18 8.56 2.49 -3.89
N VAL A 19 7.35 3.00 -4.10
CA VAL A 19 6.11 2.29 -3.73
C VAL A 19 5.93 0.95 -4.45
N LYS A 20 6.41 0.83 -5.69
CA LYS A 20 6.30 -0.41 -6.48
C LYS A 20 7.14 -1.54 -5.88
N GLU A 21 8.38 -1.24 -5.49
CA GLU A 21 9.27 -2.23 -4.87
C GLU A 21 8.83 -2.58 -3.46
N LEU A 22 8.36 -1.59 -2.69
CA LEU A 22 7.78 -1.81 -1.37
C LEU A 22 6.59 -2.79 -1.44
N HIS A 23 5.64 -2.53 -2.34
CA HIS A 23 4.50 -3.40 -2.57
C HIS A 23 4.91 -4.82 -2.96
N ARG A 24 5.82 -4.96 -3.93
CA ARG A 24 6.34 -6.27 -4.37
C ARG A 24 6.89 -7.09 -3.20
N ARG A 25 7.72 -6.46 -2.36
CA ARG A 25 8.33 -7.12 -1.19
C ARG A 25 7.31 -7.51 -0.14
N ILE A 26 6.31 -6.67 0.11
CA ILE A 26 5.21 -6.98 1.04
C ILE A 26 4.43 -8.20 0.54
N VAL A 27 4.02 -8.21 -0.73
CA VAL A 27 3.24 -9.32 -1.32
C VAL A 27 4.04 -10.62 -1.26
N GLU A 28 5.32 -10.58 -1.62
CA GLU A 28 6.20 -11.75 -1.55
C GLU A 28 6.34 -12.29 -0.12
N ALA A 29 6.58 -11.42 0.86
CA ALA A 29 6.69 -11.81 2.25
C ALA A 29 5.38 -12.40 2.79
N CYS A 30 4.24 -11.80 2.44
CA CYS A 30 2.93 -12.25 2.88
C CYS A 30 2.55 -13.61 2.27
N GLY A 31 2.91 -13.85 1.01
CA GLY A 31 2.71 -15.15 0.34
C GLY A 31 3.39 -16.31 1.06
N LYS A 32 4.50 -16.06 1.78
CA LYS A 32 5.23 -17.08 2.55
C LYS A 32 4.57 -17.44 3.89
N THR A 33 3.57 -16.68 4.34
CA THR A 33 2.95 -16.86 5.67
C THR A 33 1.83 -17.91 5.69
N GLY A 34 1.30 -18.30 4.53
CA GLY A 34 0.13 -19.19 4.43
C GLY A 34 -1.18 -18.59 4.96
N LYS A 35 -1.21 -17.29 5.29
CA LYS A 35 -2.41 -16.57 5.73
C LYS A 35 -2.93 -15.66 4.62
N SER A 36 -4.24 -15.48 4.55
CA SER A 36 -4.85 -14.41 3.77
C SER A 36 -4.33 -13.05 4.27
N SER A 37 -3.97 -12.16 3.35
CA SER A 37 -3.42 -10.85 3.67
C SER A 37 -4.02 -9.77 2.79
N GLU A 38 -4.08 -8.55 3.32
CA GLU A 38 -4.40 -7.35 2.56
C GLU A 38 -3.30 -6.30 2.71
N VAL A 39 -3.02 -5.58 1.63
CA VAL A 39 -2.09 -4.45 1.62
C VAL A 39 -2.92 -3.18 1.47
N ILE A 40 -2.75 -2.26 2.42
CA ILE A 40 -3.44 -0.97 2.47
C ILE A 40 -2.39 0.13 2.50
N PHE A 41 -2.32 0.93 1.45
CA PHE A 41 -1.52 2.14 1.42
C PHE A 41 -2.39 3.34 1.76
N ILE A 42 -1.90 4.20 2.65
CA ILE A 42 -2.57 5.42 3.07
C ILE A 42 -1.70 6.59 2.62
N ASP A 43 -2.13 7.27 1.56
CA ASP A 43 -1.48 8.50 1.11
C ASP A 43 -1.91 9.69 1.98
N ASP A 44 -0.93 10.34 2.61
CA ASP A 44 -1.12 11.50 3.47
C ASP A 44 -0.81 12.82 2.74
N GLY A 45 -1.34 12.95 1.52
CA GLY A 45 -1.25 14.18 0.73
C GLY A 45 0.07 14.35 -0.02
N SER A 46 0.57 13.27 -0.65
CA SER A 46 1.75 13.36 -1.51
C SER A 46 1.51 14.32 -2.68
N LYS A 47 2.58 14.98 -3.13
CA LYS A 47 2.56 15.96 -4.24
C LYS A 47 3.29 15.48 -5.49
N ASP A 48 4.00 14.36 -5.38
CA ASP A 48 4.76 13.73 -6.45
C ASP A 48 3.93 12.58 -7.10
N ALA A 49 4.57 11.70 -7.87
CA ALA A 49 3.84 10.63 -8.56
C ALA A 49 3.41 9.45 -7.66
N THR A 50 3.65 9.48 -6.34
CA THR A 50 3.34 8.39 -5.39
C THR A 50 1.95 7.79 -5.60
N VAL A 51 0.92 8.64 -5.62
CA VAL A 51 -0.47 8.21 -5.73
C VAL A 51 -0.72 7.50 -7.07
N ARG A 52 -0.20 8.08 -8.15
CA ARG A 52 -0.33 7.52 -9.51
C ARG A 52 0.35 6.16 -9.60
N GLU A 53 1.54 6.02 -9.05
CA GLU A 53 2.25 4.75 -9.01
C GLU A 53 1.49 3.70 -8.20
N CYS A 54 0.83 4.09 -7.10
CA CYS A 54 0.01 3.19 -6.29
C CYS A 54 -1.25 2.71 -7.02
N GLU A 55 -1.88 3.55 -7.86
CA GLU A 55 -3.07 3.17 -8.64
C GLU A 55 -2.79 2.04 -9.65
N GLU A 56 -1.54 1.85 -10.05
CA GLU A 56 -1.11 0.78 -10.96
C GLU A 56 -0.87 -0.56 -10.24
N LEU A 57 -0.93 -0.59 -8.90
CA LEU A 57 -0.58 -1.76 -8.10
C LEU A 57 -1.79 -2.66 -7.78
N SER A 58 -1.58 -3.97 -7.88
CA SER A 58 -2.54 -4.98 -7.47
C SER A 58 -1.82 -6.23 -6.93
N PRO A 59 -2.27 -6.84 -5.82
CA PRO A 59 -3.41 -6.43 -4.99
C PRO A 59 -3.07 -5.26 -4.06
N LEU A 60 -3.86 -4.19 -4.08
CA LEU A 60 -3.69 -3.03 -3.18
C LEU A 60 -5.03 -2.36 -2.88
N LYS A 61 -5.22 -1.93 -1.63
CA LYS A 61 -6.24 -0.93 -1.27
C LYS A 61 -5.54 0.40 -1.03
N LEU A 62 -5.92 1.42 -1.78
CA LEU A 62 -5.37 2.77 -1.63
C LEU A 62 -6.38 3.68 -0.95
N ILE A 63 -6.00 4.27 0.18
CA ILE A 63 -6.75 5.31 0.89
C ILE A 63 -6.00 6.62 0.68
N LYS A 64 -6.69 7.67 0.23
CA LYS A 64 -6.10 9.00 0.01
C LYS A 64 -6.73 10.00 0.94
N PHE A 65 -5.93 10.69 1.74
CA PHE A 65 -6.45 11.78 2.56
C PHE A 65 -6.64 13.05 1.72
N ARG A 66 -7.72 13.79 2.00
CA ARG A 66 -8.06 15.02 1.24
C ARG A 66 -6.99 16.10 1.34
N LYS A 67 -6.24 16.10 2.43
CA LYS A 67 -5.11 16.97 2.74
C LYS A 67 -4.19 16.19 3.67
N ASN A 68 -2.94 16.61 3.78
CA ASN A 68 -2.03 16.07 4.78
C ASN A 68 -2.59 16.37 6.20
N PHE A 69 -2.71 15.34 7.04
CA PHE A 69 -3.20 15.44 8.42
C PHE A 69 -2.10 15.23 9.48
N GLY A 70 -0.84 15.01 9.06
CA GLY A 70 0.33 14.81 9.91
C GLY A 70 1.59 15.51 9.39
#